data_AF-A0A448MMA9-F1
#
_entry.id   AF-A0A448MMA9-F1
#
_cell.length_a   1.000
_cell.length_b   1.000
_cell.length_c   1.000
_cell.angle_alpha   90.00
_cell.angle_beta   90.00
_cell.angle_gamma   90.00
#
_symmetry.space_group_name_H-M   'P 1'
#
loop_
_entity.id
_entity.type
_entity.pdbx_description
1 polymer ?
#
loop_
_entity_poly.entity_id
_entity_poly.type
_entity_poly.pdbx_seq_one_letter_code
_entity_poly.pdbx_strand_id
1 'polypeptide(L)'
;MIELGVEAILFNCCQPEVIQQALLVTQDTLKTHNATNIRIGAYANAFPPQPKDATANDGLDEIRQDLNPQQYLLWTEKWVENGATIIGGCCGIGPEHIQALAEKFG
;
A
#
# COMPACT_ATOMS: atom_id res chain seq x y z
N MET A 1 -4.46 -13.19 12.66
CA MET A 1 -4.39 -11.74 12.95
C MET A 1 -5.52 -11.31 13.88
N ILE A 2 -6.78 -11.57 13.56
CA ILE A 2 -7.93 -11.29 14.45
C ILE A 2 -7.74 -11.92 15.84
N GLU A 3 -7.50 -13.23 15.89
CA GLU A 3 -7.30 -13.97 17.16
C GLU A 3 -6.06 -13.50 17.95
N LEU A 4 -5.11 -12.86 17.28
CA LEU A 4 -3.91 -12.30 17.90
C LEU A 4 -4.14 -10.89 18.47
N GLY A 5 -5.34 -10.30 18.28
CA GLY A 5 -5.69 -8.99 18.82
C GLY A 5 -4.89 -7.84 18.23
N VAL A 6 -4.48 -7.91 16.96
CA VAL A 6 -3.70 -6.83 16.33
C VAL A 6 -4.53 -5.57 16.12
N GLU A 7 -3.89 -4.40 16.23
CA GLU A 7 -4.55 -3.11 15.98
C GLU A 7 -4.66 -2.76 14.48
N ALA A 8 -3.73 -3.28 13.67
CA ALA A 8 -3.68 -2.99 12.25
C ALA A 8 -3.04 -4.13 11.42
N ILE A 9 -3.43 -4.21 10.14
CA ILE A 9 -2.85 -5.08 9.12
C ILE A 9 -2.35 -4.20 7.98
N LEU A 10 -1.05 -4.28 7.66
CA LEU A 10 -0.40 -3.39 6.70
C LEU A 10 0.28 -4.20 5.59
N PHE A 11 0.10 -3.75 4.35
CA PHE A 11 0.78 -4.29 3.18
C PHE A 11 1.86 -3.32 2.73
N ASN A 12 3.09 -3.78 2.58
CA ASN A 12 4.20 -2.93 2.15
C ASN A 12 5.09 -3.59 1.10
N CYS A 13 5.85 -2.76 0.39
CA CYS A 13 6.89 -3.18 -0.57
C CYS A 13 6.38 -4.07 -1.73
N CYS A 14 5.08 -4.02 -2.00
CA CYS A 14 4.46 -4.60 -3.19
C CYS A 14 4.01 -3.48 -4.13
N GLN A 15 3.64 -3.85 -5.35
CA GLN A 15 3.08 -2.91 -6.32
C GLN A 15 1.70 -2.38 -5.88
N PRO A 16 1.34 -1.16 -6.28
CA PRO A 16 0.06 -0.55 -5.91
C PRO A 16 -1.18 -1.39 -6.23
N GLU A 17 -1.21 -1.99 -7.41
CA GLU A 17 -2.29 -2.84 -7.92
C GLU A 17 -2.44 -4.13 -7.11
N VAL A 18 -1.34 -4.73 -6.66
CA VAL A 18 -1.35 -5.94 -5.82
C VAL A 18 -1.87 -5.59 -4.43
N ILE A 19 -1.41 -4.47 -3.86
CA ILE A 19 -1.88 -4.00 -2.56
C ILE A 19 -3.37 -3.66 -2.60
N GLN A 20 -3.87 -3.06 -3.68
CA GLN A 20 -5.30 -2.76 -3.81
C GLN A 20 -6.17 -4.02 -3.67
N GLN A 21 -5.77 -5.13 -4.31
CA GLN A 21 -6.46 -6.41 -4.19
C GLN A 21 -6.36 -6.98 -2.77
N ALA A 22 -5.19 -6.88 -2.14
CA ALA A 22 -5.01 -7.33 -0.76
C ALA A 22 -5.89 -6.56 0.24
N LEU A 23 -6.04 -5.24 0.05
CA LEU A 23 -6.92 -4.41 0.88
C LEU A 23 -8.39 -4.82 0.74
N LEU A 24 -8.88 -5.06 -0.48
CA LEU A 24 -10.25 -5.52 -0.71
C LEU A 24 -10.53 -6.84 0.01
N VAL A 25 -9.69 -7.85 -0.20
CA VAL A 25 -9.83 -9.16 0.44
C VAL A 25 -9.78 -9.04 1.96
N THR A 26 -8.87 -8.22 2.49
CA THR A 26 -8.72 -8.02 3.93
C THR A 26 -9.95 -7.33 4.51
N GLN A 27 -10.43 -6.26 3.85
CA GLN A 27 -11.58 -5.51 4.32
C GLN A 27 -12.85 -6.38 4.35
N ASP A 28 -13.08 -7.19 3.31
CA ASP A 28 -14.22 -8.10 3.25
C ASP A 28 -14.12 -9.19 4.32
N THR A 29 -12.93 -9.76 4.51
CA THR A 29 -12.68 -10.75 5.56
C THR A 29 -12.95 -10.17 6.96
N LEU A 30 -12.43 -8.96 7.25
CA LEU A 30 -12.67 -8.30 8.53
C LEU A 30 -14.16 -8.02 8.77
N LYS A 31 -14.91 -7.62 7.75
CA LYS A 31 -16.37 -7.45 7.82
C LYS A 31 -17.08 -8.77 8.13
N THR A 32 -16.76 -9.86 7.42
CA THR A 32 -17.36 -11.18 7.65
C THR A 32 -17.16 -11.67 9.08
N HIS A 33 -16.03 -11.34 9.70
CA HIS A 33 -15.71 -11.73 11.07
C HIS A 33 -16.09 -10.68 12.14
N ASN A 34 -16.80 -9.60 11.77
CA ASN A 34 -17.14 -8.49 12.67
C ASN A 34 -15.92 -7.85 13.37
N ALA A 35 -14.76 -7.86 12.72
CA ALA A 35 -13.48 -7.35 13.23
C ALA A 35 -13.12 -5.98 12.61
N THR A 36 -14.13 -5.11 12.41
CA THR A 36 -13.97 -3.81 11.74
C THR A 36 -13.20 -2.77 12.56
N ASN A 37 -12.88 -3.08 13.82
CA ASN A 37 -12.01 -2.28 14.68
C ASN A 37 -10.52 -2.41 14.29
N ILE A 38 -10.14 -3.43 13.52
CA ILE A 38 -8.77 -3.60 13.03
C ILE A 38 -8.56 -2.69 11.82
N ARG A 39 -7.59 -1.79 11.89
CA ARG A 39 -7.25 -0.89 10.79
C ARG A 39 -6.52 -1.64 9.68
N ILE A 40 -6.67 -1.17 8.44
CA ILE A 40 -5.88 -1.66 7.31
C ILE A 40 -5.10 -0.51 6.67
N GLY A 41 -3.99 -0.83 6.02
CA GLY A 41 -3.12 0.18 5.44
C GLY A 41 -2.10 -0.34 4.42
N ALA A 42 -1.44 0.60 3.76
CA ALA A 42 -0.67 0.35 2.55
C ALA A 42 0.56 1.26 2.40
N TYR A 43 1.67 0.67 1.97
CA TYR A 43 2.93 1.35 1.62
C TYR A 43 3.55 0.68 0.39
N ALA A 44 3.10 1.04 -0.81
CA ALA A 44 3.58 0.38 -2.02
C ALA A 44 5.02 0.79 -2.38
N ASN A 45 5.69 -0.05 -3.18
CA ASN A 45 6.93 0.32 -3.86
C ASN A 45 6.63 0.99 -5.21
N ALA A 46 7.67 1.57 -5.83
CA ALA A 46 7.63 2.10 -7.19
C ALA A 46 8.47 1.27 -8.18
N PHE A 47 8.70 0.00 -7.90
CA PHE A 47 9.55 -0.86 -8.73
C PHE A 47 8.72 -1.66 -9.75
N PRO A 48 9.31 -2.03 -10.90
CA PRO A 48 8.68 -2.91 -11.87
C PRO A 48 8.43 -4.31 -11.28
N PRO A 49 7.60 -5.13 -11.93
CA PRO A 49 7.43 -6.53 -11.53
C PRO A 49 8.76 -7.27 -11.53
N GLN A 50 9.14 -7.75 -10.36
CA GLN A 50 10.32 -8.58 -10.20
C GLN A 50 9.98 -10.03 -10.56
N PRO A 51 10.89 -10.75 -11.25
CA PRO A 51 10.74 -12.19 -11.46
C PRO A 51 10.71 -12.92 -10.11
N LYS A 52 10.07 -14.10 -10.06
CA LYS A 52 9.85 -14.86 -8.82
C LYS A 52 11.13 -15.24 -8.07
N ASP A 53 12.25 -15.30 -8.77
CA ASP A 53 13.56 -15.66 -8.23
C ASP A 53 14.42 -14.44 -7.85
N ALA A 54 13.89 -13.21 -8.01
CA ALA A 54 14.61 -12.00 -7.65
C ALA A 54 14.73 -11.85 -6.13
N THR A 55 15.90 -11.42 -5.66
CA THR A 55 16.10 -11.05 -4.26
C THR A 55 15.69 -9.60 -4.05
N ALA A 56 15.22 -9.25 -2.84
CA ALA A 56 14.63 -7.94 -2.56
C ALA A 56 15.58 -6.74 -2.73
N ASN A 57 16.88 -6.96 -2.94
CA ASN A 57 17.92 -5.91 -3.01
C ASN A 57 18.97 -6.15 -4.13
N ASP A 58 18.69 -7.01 -5.11
CA ASP A 58 19.65 -7.26 -6.20
C ASP A 58 19.63 -6.13 -7.24
N GLY A 59 20.46 -5.12 -7.02
CA GLY A 59 20.71 -4.03 -7.97
C GLY A 59 19.87 -2.77 -7.75
N LEU A 60 20.13 -1.78 -8.61
CA LEU A 60 19.36 -0.55 -8.68
C LEU A 60 18.18 -0.80 -9.62
N ASP A 61 17.04 -1.19 -9.07
CA ASP A 61 15.82 -1.31 -9.85
C ASP A 61 15.42 0.07 -10.40
N GLU A 62 15.13 0.12 -11.69
CA GLU A 62 14.56 1.32 -12.31
C GLU A 62 13.22 1.65 -11.64
N ILE A 63 13.03 2.91 -11.24
CA ILE A 63 11.75 3.36 -10.71
C ILE A 63 10.78 3.47 -11.88
N ARG A 64 9.59 2.90 -11.70
CA ARG A 64 8.48 3.04 -12.65
C ARG A 64 8.14 4.52 -12.83
N GLN A 65 8.24 5.01 -14.06
CA GLN A 65 7.89 6.40 -14.38
C GLN A 65 6.38 6.70 -14.22
N ASP A 66 5.54 5.66 -14.18
CA ASP A 66 4.10 5.80 -13.95
C ASP A 66 3.70 5.87 -12.46
N LEU A 67 4.68 6.03 -11.56
CA LEU A 67 4.47 6.23 -10.12
C LEU A 67 5.12 7.53 -9.63
N ASN A 68 4.92 8.62 -10.37
CA ASN A 68 5.19 9.96 -9.87
C ASN A 68 4.23 10.33 -8.71
N PRO A 69 4.44 11.45 -7.98
CA PRO A 69 3.63 11.82 -6.83
C PRO A 69 2.12 11.83 -7.09
N GLN A 70 1.68 12.38 -8.22
CA GLN A 70 0.26 12.48 -8.57
C GLN A 70 -0.31 11.11 -8.92
N GLN A 71 0.42 10.26 -9.63
CA GLN A 71 -0.03 8.91 -9.97
C GLN A 71 -0.10 8.02 -8.73
N TYR A 72 0.86 8.16 -7.81
CA TYR A 72 0.83 7.47 -6.52
C TYR A 72 -0.35 7.92 -5.67
N LEU A 73 -0.66 9.21 -5.67
CA LEU A 73 -1.84 9.75 -5.00
C LEU A 73 -3.14 9.10 -5.50
N LEU A 74 -3.31 8.92 -6.81
CA LEU A 74 -4.48 8.25 -7.39
C LEU A 74 -4.62 6.78 -6.92
N TRP A 75 -3.51 6.07 -6.71
CA TRP A 75 -3.55 4.74 -6.09
C TRP A 75 -3.98 4.81 -4.63
N THR A 76 -3.47 5.79 -3.92
CA THR A 76 -3.74 5.98 -2.50
C THR A 76 -5.20 6.36 -2.25
N GLU A 77 -5.81 7.16 -3.12
CA GLU A 77 -7.26 7.45 -3.11
C GLU A 77 -8.09 6.16 -3.21
N LYS A 78 -7.77 5.27 -4.16
CA LYS A 78 -8.43 3.97 -4.27
C LYS A 78 -8.26 3.10 -3.01
N TRP A 79 -7.09 3.15 -2.37
CA TRP A 79 -6.87 2.40 -1.14
C TRP A 79 -7.73 2.93 0.00
N VAL A 80 -7.85 4.25 0.12
CA VAL A 80 -8.71 4.90 1.12
C VAL A 80 -10.17 4.56 0.87
N GLU A 81 -10.64 4.58 -0.38
CA GLU A 81 -11.98 4.09 -0.76
C GLU A 81 -12.19 2.63 -0.37
N ASN A 82 -11.13 1.81 -0.45
CA ASN A 82 -11.11 0.41 -0.02
C ASN A 82 -10.80 0.24 1.50
N GLY A 83 -10.94 1.30 2.29
CA GLY A 83 -10.87 1.25 3.75
C GLY A 83 -9.47 1.37 4.37
N ALA A 84 -8.44 1.67 3.60
CA ALA A 84 -7.13 2.01 4.15
C ALA A 84 -7.23 3.29 4.99
N THR A 85 -6.75 3.20 6.23
CA THR A 85 -6.68 4.34 7.18
C THR A 85 -5.26 4.71 7.54
N ILE A 86 -4.29 3.92 7.07
CA ILE A 86 -2.87 4.17 7.23
C ILE A 86 -2.23 4.03 5.85
N ILE A 87 -1.66 5.11 5.35
CA ILE A 87 -1.08 5.20 4.01
C ILE A 87 0.31 5.82 4.08
N GLY A 88 1.21 5.37 3.20
CA GLY A 88 2.55 5.93 3.08
C GLY A 88 3.27 5.36 1.87
N GLY A 89 4.60 5.31 1.91
CA GLY A 89 5.45 4.83 0.82
C GLY A 89 6.49 3.80 1.27
N CYS A 90 6.96 2.99 0.33
CA CYS A 90 8.09 2.09 0.51
C CYS A 90 9.19 2.41 -0.51
N CYS A 91 9.88 1.41 -1.07
CA CYS A 91 10.99 1.63 -1.99
C CYS A 91 10.58 2.44 -3.23
N GLY A 92 11.32 3.50 -3.55
CA GLY A 92 11.05 4.37 -4.70
C GLY A 92 9.93 5.40 -4.50
N ILE A 93 9.33 5.49 -3.30
CA ILE A 93 8.36 6.53 -2.93
C ILE A 93 9.06 7.56 -2.03
N GLY A 94 9.22 8.79 -2.55
CA GLY A 94 10.02 9.85 -1.95
C GLY A 94 9.22 10.91 -1.17
N PRO A 95 9.90 11.92 -0.61
CA PRO A 95 9.26 13.03 0.12
C PRO A 95 8.18 13.75 -0.68
N GLU A 96 8.37 13.93 -1.99
CA GLU A 96 7.42 14.56 -2.90
C GLU A 96 6.10 13.78 -3.00
N HIS A 97 6.16 12.45 -2.95
CA HIS A 97 4.96 11.61 -2.90
C HIS A 97 4.26 11.76 -1.55
N ILE A 98 5.01 11.72 -0.45
CA ILE A 98 4.46 11.88 0.91
C ILE A 98 3.85 13.26 1.09
N GLN A 99 4.44 14.30 0.53
CA GLN A 99 3.88 15.64 0.51
C GLN A 99 2.52 15.67 -0.22
N ALA A 100 2.43 15.07 -1.40
CA ALA A 100 1.16 14.98 -2.13
C ALA A 100 0.08 14.23 -1.34
N LEU A 101 0.45 13.16 -0.60
CA LEU A 101 -0.48 12.48 0.30
C LEU A 101 -0.91 13.37 1.47
N ALA A 102 0.04 14.06 2.11
CA ALA A 102 -0.24 14.94 3.23
C ALA A 102 -1.13 16.13 2.84
N GLU A 103 -0.92 16.72 1.66
CA GLU A 103 -1.76 17.79 1.13
C GLU A 103 -3.19 17.33 0.82
N LYS A 104 -3.39 16.05 0.46
CA LYS A 104 -4.71 15.49 0.18
C LYS A 104 -5.46 15.04 1.43
N PHE A 105 -4.76 14.37 2.37
CA PHE A 105 -5.37 13.60 3.45
C PHE A 105 -5.06 14.11 4.86
N GLY A 106 -4.14 15.07 5.01
CA GLY A 106 -3.79 15.71 6.30
C GLY A 106 -4.69 16.89 6.62
#